data_AF-A0A0T6ZDQ9-F1
#
_entry.id   AF-A0A0T6ZDQ9-F1
#
_cell.length_a   1.000
_cell.length_b   1.000
_cell.length_c   1.000
_cell.angle_alpha   90.00
_cell.angle_beta   90.00
_cell.angle_gamma   90.00
#
_symmetry.space_group_name_H-M   'P 1'
#
loop_
_entity.id
_entity.type
_entity.pdbx_description
1 polymer ?
#
loop_
_entity_poly.entity_id
_entity_poly.type
_entity_poly.pdbx_seq_one_letter_code
_entity_poly.pdbx_strand_id
1 'polypeptide(L)'
;MQKKGKFQNVRLPYRSERGPHDWTGLAWLRCEVLENGSYRTDEVSAMDSNDIGDDELISLSRAAKLFFRGELTKSSLRTEARKGNLEIIRIANKDFVTRNGIRRMIEKCRLPAPNVGKIEAPAPMKGMTAQEALRLKLTAQLRGTPAKRPSKT
;
A
#
# COMPACT_ATOMS: atom_id res chain seq x y z
N MET A 1 50.68 6.02 -8.35
CA MET A 1 50.18 6.96 -9.38
C MET A 1 48.66 7.03 -9.31
N GLN A 2 48.11 8.15 -8.85
CA GLN A 2 46.67 8.40 -8.78
C GLN A 2 46.12 8.65 -10.18
N LYS A 3 45.31 7.72 -10.72
CA LYS A 3 44.62 7.92 -12.00
C LYS A 3 43.20 8.39 -11.70
N LYS A 4 42.92 9.65 -12.01
CA LYS A 4 41.64 10.33 -11.83
C LYS A 4 40.59 9.70 -12.76
N GLY A 5 39.49 9.18 -12.20
CA GLY A 5 38.32 8.72 -12.97
C GLY A 5 37.65 9.89 -13.69
N LYS A 6 37.23 9.65 -14.94
CA LYS A 6 36.67 10.64 -15.85
C LYS A 6 35.14 10.66 -15.70
N PHE A 7 34.59 11.74 -15.18
CA PHE A 7 33.14 11.94 -15.10
C PHE A 7 32.59 12.34 -16.46
N GLN A 8 31.57 11.64 -16.95
CA GLN A 8 30.76 12.12 -18.08
C GLN A 8 29.31 12.24 -17.62
N ASN A 9 28.75 13.45 -17.79
CA ASN A 9 27.33 13.73 -17.57
C ASN A 9 26.53 13.20 -18.76
N VAL A 10 25.62 12.26 -18.52
CA VAL A 10 24.67 11.83 -19.55
C VAL A 10 23.26 12.26 -19.13
N ARG A 11 22.65 13.12 -19.95
CA ARG A 11 21.28 13.61 -19.80
C ARG A 11 20.34 12.65 -20.51
N LEU A 12 19.57 11.86 -19.78
CA LEU A 12 18.48 11.08 -20.38
C LEU A 12 17.17 11.86 -20.28
N PRO A 13 16.44 12.05 -21.41
CA PRO A 13 15.12 12.67 -21.38
C PRO A 13 14.09 11.70 -20.79
N TYR A 14 13.48 12.11 -19.68
CA TYR A 14 12.31 11.46 -19.13
C TYR A 14 11.08 11.77 -20.01
N ARG A 15 10.53 10.76 -20.67
CA ARG A 15 9.28 10.86 -21.43
C ARG A 15 8.11 10.47 -20.52
N SER A 16 7.44 11.44 -19.90
CA SER A 16 6.15 11.23 -19.23
C SER A 16 5.01 11.77 -20.09
N GLU A 17 4.12 10.89 -20.54
CA GLU A 17 2.87 11.24 -21.22
C GLU A 17 1.66 11.33 -20.27
N ARG A 18 1.86 11.57 -18.97
CA ARG A 18 0.77 11.92 -18.05
C ARG A 18 1.21 13.00 -17.08
N GLY A 19 0.55 14.15 -17.17
CA GLY A 19 0.78 15.36 -16.38
C GLY A 19 0.16 15.30 -14.96
N PRO A 20 0.03 16.45 -14.28
CA PRO A 20 1.00 16.81 -13.23
C PRO A 20 0.34 17.48 -12.01
N HIS A 21 0.01 16.76 -10.95
CA HIS A 21 -0.29 17.36 -9.63
C HIS A 21 0.04 16.37 -8.51
N ASP A 22 1.29 16.32 -8.06
CA ASP A 22 1.65 16.62 -6.66
C ASP A 22 3.18 16.57 -6.51
N TRP A 23 3.75 17.63 -5.93
CA TRP A 23 5.20 17.83 -5.77
C TRP A 23 5.60 17.49 -4.33
N THR A 24 6.83 16.99 -4.13
CA THR A 24 7.57 16.80 -2.84
C THR A 24 7.81 15.36 -2.36
N GLY A 25 8.48 14.57 -3.19
CA GLY A 25 9.23 13.40 -2.72
C GLY A 25 10.60 13.35 -3.38
N LEU A 26 11.58 14.08 -2.83
CA LEU A 26 12.98 13.97 -3.24
C LEU A 26 13.47 12.53 -3.03
N ALA A 27 13.39 11.71 -4.07
CA ALA A 27 14.01 10.39 -4.09
C ALA A 27 15.52 10.55 -4.32
N TRP A 28 16.24 10.85 -3.24
CA TRP A 28 17.69 10.67 -3.21
C TRP A 28 18.01 9.18 -3.20
N LEU A 29 18.08 8.56 -4.38
CA LEU A 29 18.74 7.28 -4.54
C LEU A 29 20.24 7.54 -4.72
N ARG A 30 20.95 7.56 -3.58
CA ARG A 30 22.41 7.45 -3.57
C ARG A 30 22.76 5.98 -3.80
N CYS A 31 23.01 5.63 -5.06
CA CYS A 31 23.53 4.32 -5.44
C CYS A 31 25.04 4.44 -5.57
N GLU A 32 25.77 3.81 -4.65
CA GLU A 32 27.21 3.68 -4.72
C GLU A 32 27.54 2.33 -5.37
N VAL A 33 28.14 2.39 -6.56
CA VAL A 33 28.69 1.23 -7.26
C VAL A 33 30.19 1.24 -7.00
N LEU A 34 30.70 0.27 -6.24
CA LEU A 34 32.14 0.06 -6.09
C LEU A 34 32.68 -0.81 -7.25
N GLU A 35 33.84 -0.42 -7.78
CA GLU A 35 34.53 -1.06 -8.92
C GLU A 35 35.20 -2.42 -8.57
N ASN A 36 35.08 -2.91 -7.33
CA ASN A 36 35.53 -4.25 -6.96
C ASN A 36 34.39 -5.27 -7.08
N GLY A 37 33.70 -5.29 -8.22
CA GLY A 37 32.52 -6.10 -8.46
C GLY A 37 32.68 -7.57 -8.06
N SER A 38 32.06 -7.97 -6.94
CA SER A 38 31.38 -9.26 -6.81
C SER A 38 30.69 -9.35 -5.44
N TYR A 39 29.38 -9.15 -5.44
CA TYR A 39 28.53 -10.14 -4.79
C TYR A 39 27.64 -10.69 -5.89
N ARG A 40 28.12 -11.76 -6.55
CA ARG A 40 27.22 -12.75 -7.14
C ARG A 40 26.20 -13.09 -6.05
N THR A 41 24.96 -12.62 -6.18
CA THR A 41 23.80 -13.28 -5.55
C THR A 41 23.03 -14.06 -6.60
N ASP A 42 23.77 -14.67 -7.51
CA ASP A 42 23.30 -15.59 -8.53
C ASP A 42 23.93 -16.94 -8.16
N GLU A 43 23.10 -17.98 -8.09
CA GLU A 43 23.37 -19.30 -7.52
C GLU A 43 23.21 -19.41 -5.99
N VAL A 44 22.09 -18.93 -5.46
CA VAL A 44 21.44 -19.76 -4.44
C VAL A 44 20.81 -20.93 -5.17
N SER A 45 21.54 -22.04 -5.21
CA SER A 45 21.01 -23.37 -5.51
C SER A 45 19.65 -23.50 -4.83
N ALA A 46 18.68 -24.09 -5.53
CA ALA A 46 17.33 -24.34 -5.07
C ALA A 46 17.35 -25.35 -3.90
N MET A 47 17.89 -24.94 -2.77
CA MET A 47 17.60 -25.55 -1.49
C MET A 47 16.15 -25.19 -1.20
N ASP A 48 15.33 -26.23 -1.06
CA ASP A 48 13.93 -26.05 -0.74
C ASP A 48 13.80 -25.21 0.53
N SER A 49 12.78 -24.35 0.56
CA SER A 49 12.50 -23.49 1.69
C SER A 49 12.19 -24.25 2.99
N ASN A 50 12.20 -25.59 2.97
CA ASN A 50 11.98 -26.51 4.09
C ASN A 50 13.25 -26.87 4.89
N ASP A 51 14.44 -26.83 4.30
CA ASP A 51 15.70 -27.27 4.97
C ASP A 51 16.34 -26.21 5.88
N ILE A 52 15.77 -25.01 5.91
CA ILE A 52 16.26 -23.88 6.69
C ILE A 52 15.80 -24.02 8.16
N GLY A 53 16.68 -23.72 9.12
CA GLY A 53 16.28 -23.71 10.53
C GLY A 53 15.26 -22.61 10.83
N ASP A 54 14.36 -22.81 11.80
CA ASP A 54 13.36 -21.79 12.15
C ASP A 54 13.99 -20.46 12.64
N ASP A 55 15.14 -20.56 13.30
CA ASP A 55 15.93 -19.45 13.84
C ASP A 55 17.15 -19.08 12.97
N GLU A 56 17.25 -19.63 11.77
CA GLU A 56 18.34 -19.32 10.85
C GLU A 56 18.23 -17.88 10.33
N LEU A 57 19.35 -17.16 10.31
CA LEU A 57 19.42 -15.78 9.84
C LEU A 57 19.51 -15.73 8.31
N ILE A 58 18.47 -15.17 7.69
CA ILE A 58 18.35 -15.05 6.23
C ILE A 58 18.37 -13.57 5.86
N SER A 59 19.14 -13.20 4.84
CA SER A 59 19.15 -11.81 4.35
C SER A 59 17.81 -11.44 3.70
N LEU A 60 17.41 -10.17 3.78
CA LEU A 60 16.13 -9.72 3.16
C LEU A 60 15.99 -10.07 1.68
N SER A 61 17.08 -9.93 0.91
CA SER A 61 17.08 -10.27 -0.52
C SER A 61 16.88 -11.77 -0.76
N ARG A 62 17.43 -12.62 0.11
CA ARG A 62 17.27 -14.08 0.02
C ARG A 62 15.89 -14.51 0.52
N ALA A 63 15.38 -13.92 1.60
CA ALA A 63 14.04 -14.19 2.12
C ALA A 63 12.93 -13.87 1.09
N ALA A 64 13.07 -12.76 0.38
CA ALA A 64 12.22 -12.39 -0.75
C ALA A 64 12.13 -13.49 -1.83
N LYS A 65 13.28 -14.06 -2.22
CA LYS A 65 13.36 -15.12 -3.23
C LYS A 65 12.82 -16.47 -2.70
N LEU A 66 13.14 -16.83 -1.46
CA LEU A 66 12.80 -18.14 -0.88
C LEU A 66 11.32 -18.26 -0.51
N PHE A 67 10.77 -17.28 0.21
CA PHE A 67 9.41 -17.40 0.77
C PHE A 67 8.35 -16.85 -0.19
N PHE A 68 8.68 -15.80 -0.94
CA PHE A 68 7.74 -15.10 -1.82
C PHE A 68 8.03 -15.32 -3.31
N ARG A 69 8.95 -16.25 -3.65
CA ARG A 69 9.34 -16.56 -5.04
C ARG A 69 9.77 -15.33 -5.86
N GLY A 70 10.21 -14.26 -5.19
CA GLY A 70 10.59 -13.00 -5.83
C GLY A 70 9.47 -11.98 -6.06
N GLU A 71 8.21 -12.29 -5.72
CA GLU A 71 7.09 -11.34 -5.81
C GLU A 71 7.26 -10.15 -4.86
N LEU A 72 7.91 -10.39 -3.72
CA LEU A 72 8.17 -9.37 -2.71
C LEU A 72 9.60 -8.86 -2.79
N THR A 73 9.79 -7.54 -2.74
CA THR A 73 11.13 -6.92 -2.80
C THR A 73 11.72 -6.67 -1.41
N LYS A 74 13.05 -6.47 -1.34
CA LYS A 74 13.74 -6.03 -0.12
C LYS A 74 13.10 -4.75 0.47
N SER A 75 12.71 -3.80 -0.37
CA SER A 75 12.04 -2.57 0.07
C SER A 75 10.70 -2.86 0.72
N SER A 76 9.91 -3.78 0.17
CA SER A 76 8.61 -4.15 0.75
C SER A 76 8.77 -4.78 2.14
N LEU A 77 9.76 -5.67 2.32
CA LEU A 77 10.08 -6.23 3.65
C LEU A 77 10.53 -5.15 4.64
N ARG A 78 11.32 -4.17 4.20
CA ARG A 78 11.69 -3.01 5.04
C ARG A 78 10.48 -2.16 5.41
N THR A 79 9.51 -2.03 4.51
CA THR A 79 8.26 -1.32 4.79
C THR A 79 7.43 -2.04 5.85
N GLU A 80 7.30 -3.37 5.78
CA GLU A 80 6.58 -4.14 6.80
C GLU A 80 7.28 -4.10 8.17
N ALA A 81 8.61 -4.06 8.20
CA ALA A 81 9.34 -3.83 9.44
C ALA A 81 9.09 -2.43 10.02
N ARG A 82 9.02 -1.38 9.17
CA ARG A 82 8.64 -0.03 9.61
C ARG A 82 7.22 0.04 10.17
N LYS A 83 6.31 -0.81 9.67
CA LYS A 83 4.95 -0.95 10.22
C LYS A 83 4.89 -1.73 11.53
N GLY A 84 5.99 -2.41 11.92
CA GLY A 84 6.03 -3.27 13.11
C GLY A 84 5.50 -4.69 12.88
N ASN A 85 5.25 -5.08 11.62
CA ASN A 85 4.74 -6.41 11.29
C ASN A 85 5.85 -7.45 11.24
N LEU A 86 7.07 -7.04 10.86
CA LEU A 86 8.24 -7.92 10.69
C LEU A 86 9.38 -7.54 11.64
N GLU A 87 9.96 -8.55 12.29
CA GLU A 87 11.16 -8.40 13.13
C GLU A 87 12.43 -8.45 12.27
N ILE A 88 13.22 -7.36 12.29
CA ILE A 88 14.51 -7.29 11.61
C ILE A 88 15.64 -7.38 12.64
N ILE A 89 16.59 -8.26 12.37
CA ILE A 89 17.84 -8.38 13.11
C ILE A 89 18.93 -7.66 12.31
N ARG A 90 19.49 -6.59 12.86
CA ARG A 90 20.56 -5.82 12.23
C ARG A 90 21.93 -6.30 12.73
N ILE A 91 22.77 -6.79 11.83
CA ILE A 91 24.16 -7.19 12.14
C ILE A 91 25.08 -6.56 11.09
N ALA A 92 26.11 -5.83 11.54
CA ALA A 92 27.07 -5.16 10.65
C ALA A 92 26.40 -4.32 9.54
N ASN A 93 25.40 -3.51 9.91
CA ASN A 93 24.58 -2.70 8.99
C ASN A 93 23.76 -3.48 7.95
N LYS A 94 23.71 -4.81 8.04
CA LYS A 94 22.89 -5.67 7.20
C LYS A 94 21.63 -6.09 7.95
N ASP A 95 20.53 -6.18 7.20
CA ASP A 95 19.22 -6.57 7.71
C ASP A 95 19.00 -8.06 7.44
N PHE A 96 18.68 -8.79 8.50
CA PHE A 96 18.35 -10.21 8.49
C PHE A 96 16.97 -10.45 9.09
N VAL A 97 16.39 -11.59 8.71
CA VAL A 97 15.11 -12.10 9.18
C VAL A 97 15.23 -13.59 9.42
N THR A 98 14.44 -14.11 10.35
CA THR A 98 14.31 -15.56 10.57
C THR A 98 13.07 -16.10 9.86
N ARG A 99 13.05 -17.42 9.61
CA ARG A 99 11.85 -18.07 9.05
C ARG A 99 10.64 -17.86 9.97
N ASN A 100 10.83 -17.99 11.29
CA ASN A 100 9.76 -17.78 12.26
C ASN A 100 9.22 -16.33 12.20
N GLY A 101 10.10 -15.34 12.02
CA GLY A 101 9.71 -13.94 11.85
C GLY A 101 8.83 -13.71 10.62
N ILE A 102 9.16 -14.37 9.50
CA ILE A 102 8.34 -14.32 8.27
C ILE A 102 6.98 -14.99 8.48
N ARG A 103 6.91 -16.14 9.15
CA ARG A 103 5.63 -16.80 9.46
C ARG A 103 4.72 -15.89 10.31
N ARG A 104 5.27 -15.29 11.37
CA ARG A 104 4.55 -14.31 12.21
C ARG A 104 4.10 -13.08 11.42
N MET A 105 4.92 -12.60 10.48
CA MET A 105 4.54 -11.51 9.58
C MET A 105 3.33 -11.90 8.70
N ILE A 106 3.33 -13.09 8.10
CA ILE A 106 2.21 -13.57 7.27
C ILE A 106 0.92 -13.64 8.09
N GLU A 107 1.00 -14.13 9.32
CA GLU A 107 -0.15 -14.17 10.24
C GLU A 107 -0.70 -12.78 10.54
N LYS A 108 0.17 -11.79 10.81
CA LYS A 108 -0.23 -10.40 11.06
C LYS A 108 -0.80 -9.70 9.81
N CYS A 109 -0.27 -10.01 8.63
CA CYS A 109 -0.74 -9.43 7.36
C CYS A 109 -2.03 -10.10 6.85
N ARG A 110 -2.50 -11.17 7.47
CA ARG A 110 -3.73 -11.85 7.09
C ARG A 110 -4.92 -10.92 7.32
N LEU A 111 -5.47 -10.38 6.23
CA LEU A 111 -6.69 -9.60 6.29
C LEU A 111 -7.85 -10.51 6.73
N PRO A 112 -8.80 -10.00 7.54
CA PRO A 112 -10.04 -10.70 7.76
C PRO A 112 -10.68 -10.95 6.40
N ALA A 113 -11.20 -12.17 6.18
CA ALA A 113 -11.94 -12.46 4.97
C ALA A 113 -13.01 -11.37 4.82
N PRO A 114 -13.20 -10.77 3.63
CA PRO A 114 -14.31 -9.86 3.43
C PRO A 114 -15.56 -10.61 3.86
N ASN A 115 -16.33 -10.04 4.79
CA ASN A 115 -17.61 -10.59 5.20
C ASN A 115 -18.53 -10.63 3.96
N VAL A 116 -18.47 -11.69 3.15
CA VAL A 116 -19.41 -11.95 2.06
C VAL A 116 -20.79 -12.37 2.63
N GLY A 117 -21.02 -12.16 3.93
CA GLY A 117 -22.18 -12.64 4.68
C GLY A 117 -23.00 -11.56 5.39
N LYS A 118 -22.79 -10.27 5.10
CA LYS A 118 -23.75 -9.22 5.46
C LYS A 118 -23.80 -8.18 4.35
N ILE A 119 -24.58 -8.50 3.32
CA ILE A 119 -25.42 -7.46 2.73
C ILE A 119 -26.38 -7.12 3.86
N GLU A 120 -26.01 -6.14 4.70
CA GLU A 120 -27.00 -5.51 5.55
C GLU A 120 -28.07 -5.02 4.58
N ALA A 121 -29.27 -5.59 4.68
CA ALA A 121 -30.41 -5.13 3.90
C ALA A 121 -30.39 -3.61 3.97
N PRO A 122 -30.48 -2.89 2.82
CA PRO A 122 -30.37 -1.44 2.81
C PRO A 122 -31.26 -0.94 3.92
N ALA A 123 -30.67 -0.22 4.89
CA ALA A 123 -31.39 0.32 6.03
C ALA A 123 -32.70 0.89 5.48
N PRO A 124 -33.88 0.50 6.00
CA PRO A 124 -35.13 0.96 5.43
C PRO A 124 -35.02 2.47 5.40
N MET A 125 -34.93 3.02 4.18
CA MET A 125 -34.91 4.46 3.98
C MET A 125 -36.11 4.94 4.77
N LYS A 126 -35.87 5.82 5.74
CA LYS A 126 -36.92 6.39 6.58
C LYS A 126 -37.74 7.31 5.67
N GLY A 127 -38.50 6.69 4.77
CA GLY A 127 -39.46 7.34 3.91
C GLY A 127 -40.49 7.94 4.82
N MET A 128 -40.83 9.20 4.54
CA MET A 128 -41.93 9.88 5.21
C MET A 128 -43.09 8.90 5.36
N THR A 129 -43.51 8.70 6.60
CA THR A 129 -44.71 7.91 6.85
C THR A 129 -45.87 8.55 6.09
N ALA A 130 -46.85 7.75 5.65
CA ALA A 130 -48.05 8.29 4.98
C ALA A 130 -48.70 9.41 5.81
N GLN A 131 -48.58 9.33 7.15
CA GLN A 131 -49.03 10.34 8.10
C GLN A 131 -48.22 11.65 8.04
N GLU A 132 -46.89 11.58 7.90
CA GLU A 132 -46.04 12.77 7.73
C GLU A 132 -46.32 13.47 6.40
N ALA A 133 -46.50 12.71 5.32
CA ALA A 133 -46.90 13.27 4.03
C ALA A 133 -48.29 13.97 4.13
N LEU A 134 -49.23 13.37 4.87
CA LEU A 134 -50.55 13.95 5.09
C LEU A 134 -50.48 15.24 5.92
N ARG A 135 -49.67 15.24 7.00
CA ARG A 135 -49.43 16.41 7.85
C ARG A 135 -48.83 17.56 7.04
N LEU A 136 -47.83 17.29 6.20
CA LEU A 136 -47.24 18.30 5.32
C LEU A 136 -48.26 18.89 4.35
N LYS A 137 -49.10 18.05 3.73
CA LYS A 137 -50.14 18.51 2.78
C LYS A 137 -51.20 19.40 3.45
N LEU A 138 -51.63 19.04 4.65
CA LEU A 138 -52.58 19.85 5.44
C LEU A 138 -51.98 21.21 5.81
N THR A 139 -50.71 21.25 6.23
CA THR A 139 -50.06 22.54 6.58
C THR A 139 -49.90 23.47 5.37
N ALA A 140 -49.68 22.93 4.17
CA ALA A 140 -49.59 23.73 2.95
C ALA A 140 -50.94 24.35 2.54
N GLN A 141 -52.04 23.62 2.72
CA GLN A 141 -53.40 24.12 2.43
C GLN A 141 -53.81 25.22 3.42
N LEU A 142 -53.50 25.05 4.71
CA LEU A 142 -53.80 26.05 5.74
C LEU A 142 -52.98 27.34 5.56
N ARG A 143 -51.79 27.25 4.93
CA ARG A 143 -50.92 28.41 4.66
C ARG A 143 -51.29 29.22 3.41
N GLY A 144 -52.33 28.82 2.67
CA GLY A 144 -53.04 29.71 1.74
C GLY A 144 -52.19 30.29 0.61
N THR A 145 -52.36 29.78 -0.61
CA THR A 145 -52.02 30.54 -1.81
C THR A 145 -52.82 31.85 -1.81
N PRO A 146 -52.20 33.03 -1.95
CA PRO A 146 -52.94 34.28 -2.02
C PRO A 146 -53.86 34.23 -3.24
N ALA A 147 -55.17 34.30 -2.98
CA ALA A 147 -56.19 34.33 -4.01
C ALA A 147 -55.90 35.48 -4.99
N LYS A 148 -55.66 35.13 -6.25
CA LYS A 148 -55.51 36.10 -7.35
C LYS A 148 -56.84 36.83 -7.47
N ARG A 149 -56.91 38.06 -6.91
CA ARG A 149 -58.10 38.93 -7.06
C ARG A 149 -58.34 39.13 -8.56
N PRO A 150 -59.56 38.91 -9.06
CA PRO A 150 -59.86 39.24 -10.44
C PRO A 150 -59.74 40.75 -10.62
N SER A 151 -58.93 41.17 -11.59
CA SER A 151 -58.84 42.56 -12.02
C SER A 151 -60.19 42.99 -12.57
N LYS A 152 -60.79 44.01 -11.96
CA LYS A 152 -62.00 44.65 -12.47
C LYS A 152 -61.61 45.53 -13.67
N THR A 153 -62.52 45.51 -14.65
CA THR A 153 -62.55 46.08 -16.00
C THR A 153 -61.85 47.42 -16.18
#